data_AF-A0A375GQS4-F1
#
_entry.id   AF-A0A375GQS4-F1
#
_cell.length_a   1.000
_cell.length_b   1.000
_cell.length_c   1.000
_cell.angle_alpha   90.00
_cell.angle_beta   90.00
_cell.angle_gamma   90.00
#
_symmetry.space_group_name_H-M   'P 1'
#
loop_
_entity.id
_entity.type
_entity.pdbx_description
1 polymer ?
#
loop_
_entity_poly.entity_id
_entity_poly.type
_entity_poly.pdbx_seq_one_letter_code
_entity_poly.pdbx_strand_id
1 'polypeptide(L)'
;MAWPWAIASFMFSYFALIAFALTRKGLPTVSEYARKYPACVTERGMSCYRCGSRSIRLWREQPFIAAHQWHICNSCGTSLYRSR
;
A
#
# COMPACT_ATOMS: atom_id res chain seq x y z
N MET A 1 -5.85 5.53 44.36
CA MET A 1 -6.87 5.28 43.31
C MET A 1 -6.24 5.56 41.94
N ALA A 2 -5.58 4.57 41.33
CA ALA A 2 -4.86 4.74 40.05
C ALA A 2 -5.70 4.38 38.81
N TRP A 3 -6.92 3.87 39.03
CA TRP A 3 -7.83 3.39 37.99
C TRP A 3 -8.23 4.41 36.93
N PRO A 4 -8.50 5.70 37.23
CA PRO A 4 -8.88 6.68 36.21
C PRO A 4 -7.78 6.91 35.17
N TRP A 5 -6.52 6.94 35.62
CA TRP A 5 -5.35 7.10 34.75
C TRP A 5 -5.12 5.88 33.87
N ALA A 6 -5.30 4.68 34.41
CA ALA A 6 -5.24 3.45 33.61
C ALA A 6 -6.30 3.43 32.50
N ILE A 7 -7.55 3.79 32.82
CA ILE A 7 -8.64 3.84 31.84
C ILE A 7 -8.35 4.88 30.74
N ALA A 8 -7.89 6.07 31.12
CA ALA A 8 -7.54 7.12 30.17
C ALA A 8 -6.40 6.69 29.22
N SER A 9 -5.34 6.04 29.73
CA SER A 9 -4.25 5.52 28.91
C SER A 9 -4.70 4.42 27.94
N PHE A 10 -5.61 3.53 28.37
CA PHE A 10 -6.20 2.52 27.50
C PHE A 10 -7.03 3.15 26.37
N MET A 11 -7.87 4.13 26.68
CA MET A 11 -8.70 4.81 25.67
C MET A 11 -7.85 5.58 24.66
N PHE A 12 -6.82 6.29 25.13
CA PHE A 12 -5.92 7.04 24.25
C PHE A 12 -5.11 6.13 23.33
N SER A 13 -4.58 5.01 23.85
CA SER A 13 -3.85 4.04 23.02
C SER A 13 -4.75 3.39 21.98
N TYR A 14 -5.99 3.06 22.33
CA TYR A 14 -6.98 2.53 21.38
C TYR A 14 -7.34 3.54 20.29
N PHE A 15 -7.54 4.80 20.67
CA PHE A 15 -7.79 5.88 19.71
C PHE A 15 -6.61 6.06 18.75
N ALA A 16 -5.38 6.03 19.26
CA ALA A 16 -4.17 6.11 18.43
C ALA A 16 -4.06 4.94 17.43
N LEU A 17 -4.41 3.72 17.85
CA LEU A 17 -4.43 2.55 16.97
C LEU A 17 -5.49 2.67 15.85
N ILE A 18 -6.69 3.16 16.18
CA ILE A 18 -7.74 3.43 15.18
C ILE A 18 -7.28 4.50 14.20
N ALA A 19 -6.76 5.62 14.70
CA ALA A 19 -6.24 6.69 13.86
C ALA A 19 -5.11 6.19 12.94
N PHE A 20 -4.19 5.37 13.46
CA PHE A 20 -3.15 4.74 12.67
C PHE A 20 -3.72 3.83 11.58
N ALA A 21 -4.70 2.98 11.92
CA ALA A 21 -5.34 2.10 10.95
C ALA A 21 -6.04 2.88 9.82
N LEU A 22 -6.74 3.98 10.16
CA LEU A 22 -7.43 4.83 9.19
C LEU A 22 -6.48 5.69 8.34
N THR A 23 -5.32 6.07 8.88
CA THR A 23 -4.33 6.91 8.18
C THR A 23 -3.31 6.10 7.38
N ARG A 24 -3.29 4.77 7.52
CA ARG A 24 -2.42 3.92 6.70
C ARG A 24 -2.81 4.05 5.23
N LYS A 25 -2.02 4.85 4.51
CA LYS A 25 -2.12 4.98 3.06
C LYS A 25 -1.83 3.62 2.45
N GLY A 26 -2.80 3.11 1.70
CA GLY A 26 -2.63 1.89 0.90
C GLY A 26 -1.59 2.08 -0.21
N LEU A 27 -1.38 1.03 -1.00
CA LEU A 27 -0.51 1.11 -2.17
C LEU A 27 -0.94 2.27 -3.09
N PRO A 28 0.04 3.01 -3.66
CA PRO A 28 -0.27 4.09 -4.59
C PRO A 28 -1.01 3.53 -5.81
N THR A 29 -1.85 4.35 -6.41
CA THR A 29 -2.43 4.04 -7.73
C THR A 29 -1.38 4.12 -8.83
N VAL A 30 -1.67 3.55 -10.01
CA VAL A 30 -0.77 3.60 -11.18
C VAL A 30 -0.31 5.03 -11.48
N SER A 31 -1.22 6.00 -11.46
CA SER A 31 -0.93 7.40 -11.78
C SER A 31 -0.07 8.09 -10.72
N GLU A 32 -0.32 7.82 -9.44
CA GLU A 32 0.50 8.31 -8.32
C GLU A 32 1.92 7.73 -8.38
N TYR A 33 2.03 6.44 -8.72
CA TYR A 33 3.33 5.78 -8.90
C TYR A 33 4.10 6.38 -10.09
N ALA A 34 3.44 6.60 -11.23
CA ALA A 34 4.04 7.25 -12.40
C ALA A 34 4.53 8.66 -12.08
N ARG A 35 3.77 9.42 -11.29
CA ARG A 35 4.16 10.77 -10.84
C ARG A 35 5.37 10.74 -9.90
N LYS A 36 5.45 9.73 -9.03
CA LYS A 36 6.56 9.58 -8.07
C LYS A 36 7.84 9.08 -8.73
N TYR A 37 7.73 8.21 -9.73
CA TYR A 37 8.85 7.58 -10.42
C TYR A 37 8.72 7.70 -11.95
N PRO A 38 8.89 8.90 -12.53
CA PRO A 38 8.75 9.10 -13.97
C PRO A 38 9.77 8.30 -14.79
N ALA A 39 10.96 8.04 -14.25
CA ALA A 39 11.99 7.23 -14.90
C ALA A 39 11.60 5.73 -15.04
N CYS A 40 10.61 5.27 -14.29
CA CYS A 40 10.10 3.90 -14.38
C CYS A 40 8.96 3.74 -15.40
N VAL A 41 8.52 4.85 -16.01
CA VAL A 41 7.51 4.83 -17.07
C VAL A 41 8.23 4.56 -18.40
N THR A 42 7.89 3.44 -19.03
CA THR A 42 8.44 3.05 -20.33
C THR A 42 7.34 3.09 -21.39
N GLU A 43 7.71 3.17 -22.67
CA GLU A 43 6.74 3.20 -23.79
C GLU A 43 5.76 2.02 -23.80
N ARG A 44 6.18 0.85 -23.28
CA ARG A 44 5.37 -0.38 -23.28
C ARG A 44 4.79 -0.74 -21.91
N GLY A 45 4.90 0.12 -20.91
CA GLY A 45 4.42 -0.15 -19.55
C GLY A 45 5.31 0.40 -18.46
N MET A 46 5.30 -0.22 -17.28
CA MET A 46 6.01 0.28 -16.10
C MET A 46 7.16 -0.66 -15.69
N SER A 47 8.20 -0.11 -15.06
CA SER A 47 9.29 -0.88 -14.46
C SER A 47 9.32 -0.73 -12.93
N CYS A 48 10.00 -1.66 -12.27
CA CYS A 48 10.19 -1.62 -10.83
C CYS A 48 11.15 -0.49 -10.44
N TYR A 49 10.75 0.39 -9.53
CA TYR A 49 11.61 1.48 -9.03
C TYR A 49 12.85 0.97 -8.28
N ARG A 50 12.83 -0.26 -7.78
CA ARG A 50 13.90 -0.81 -6.94
C ARG A 50 14.96 -1.57 -7.73
N CYS A 51 14.54 -2.40 -8.70
CA CYS A 51 15.48 -3.23 -9.48
C CYS A 51 15.45 -2.93 -10.99
N GLY A 52 14.61 -2.03 -11.47
CA GLY A 52 14.47 -1.71 -12.90
C GLY A 52 13.83 -2.81 -13.75
N SER A 53 13.54 -3.98 -13.16
CA SER A 53 12.93 -5.09 -13.89
C SER A 53 11.54 -4.72 -14.40
N ARG A 54 11.25 -5.19 -15.61
CA ARG A 54 9.94 -5.06 -16.29
C ARG A 54 9.04 -6.28 -16.10
N SER A 55 9.54 -7.30 -15.40
CA SER A 55 8.75 -8.49 -15.06
C SER A 55 7.85 -8.18 -13.86
N ILE A 56 6.67 -7.65 -14.16
CA ILE A 56 5.66 -7.28 -13.18
C ILE A 56 4.48 -8.24 -13.34
N ARG A 57 4.10 -8.88 -12.23
CA ARG A 57 2.94 -9.77 -12.13
C ARG A 57 1.76 -9.00 -11.55
N LEU A 58 0.60 -9.15 -12.19
CA LEU A 58 -0.66 -8.74 -11.61
C LEU A 58 -1.12 -9.79 -10.61
N TRP A 59 -1.30 -9.39 -9.36
CA TRP A 59 -1.97 -10.19 -8.35
C TRP A 59 -3.37 -9.64 -8.15
N ARG A 60 -4.36 -10.54 -8.18
CA ARG A 60 -5.76 -10.19 -8.00
C ARG A 60 -6.33 -11.00 -6.86
N GLU A 61 -6.81 -10.32 -5.84
CA GLU A 61 -7.61 -10.90 -4.79
C GLU A 61 -9.06 -10.46 -4.99
N GLN A 62 -10.00 -11.38 -4.88
CA GLN A 62 -11.43 -11.11 -5.00
C GLN A 62 -12.13 -11.56 -3.72
N PRO A 63 -12.07 -10.78 -2.64
CA PRO A 63 -13.04 -10.95 -1.56
C PRO A 63 -14.46 -10.65 -2.07
N PHE A 64 -15.45 -11.21 -1.39
CA PHE A 64 -16.88 -11.18 -1.76
C PHE A 64 -17.44 -9.80 -2.18
N ILE A 65 -16.83 -8.69 -1.74
CA ILE A 65 -17.36 -7.32 -1.90
C ILE A 65 -16.48 -6.45 -2.81
N ALA A 66 -15.19 -6.76 -3.00
CA ALA A 66 -14.28 -5.90 -3.74
C ALA A 66 -13.19 -6.70 -4.45
N ALA A 67 -12.84 -6.32 -5.67
CA ALA A 67 -11.66 -6.85 -6.33
C ALA A 67 -10.46 -5.96 -6.02
N HIS A 68 -9.44 -6.50 -5.36
CA HIS A 68 -8.17 -5.83 -5.15
C HIS A 68 -7.16 -6.32 -6.17
N GLN A 69 -6.59 -5.38 -6.91
CA GLN A 69 -5.56 -5.67 -7.92
C GLN A 69 -4.29 -4.89 -7.57
N TRP A 70 -3.19 -5.59 -7.34
CA TRP A 70 -1.89 -4.99 -7.10
C TRP A 70 -0.80 -5.63 -7.95
N HIS A 71 0.16 -4.80 -8.35
CA HIS A 71 1.27 -5.17 -9.22
C HIS A 71 2.51 -5.46 -8.40
N ILE A 72 3.09 -6.63 -8.55
CA ILE A 72 4.26 -7.10 -7.80
C ILE A 72 5.39 -7.39 -8.79
N CYS A 73 6.60 -6.91 -8.48
CA CYS A 73 7.77 -7.27 -9.28
C CYS A 73 8.19 -8.71 -9.01
N ASN A 74 8.34 -9.53 -10.05
CA ASN A 74 8.78 -10.93 -9.91
C ASN A 74 10.26 -11.05 -9.48
N SER A 75 11.09 -10.07 -9.83
CA SER A 75 12.54 -10.13 -9.56
C SER A 75 12.87 -9.81 -8.10
N CYS A 76 12.22 -8.80 -7.51
CA CYS A 76 12.51 -8.34 -6.15
C CYS A 76 11.35 -8.52 -5.16
N GLY A 77 10.21 -9.04 -5.62
CA GLY A 77 9.00 -9.24 -4.79
C GLY A 77 8.30 -7.96 -4.33
N THR A 78 8.78 -6.78 -4.76
CA THR A 78 8.24 -5.50 -4.25
C THR A 78 6.88 -5.21 -4.86
N SER A 79 5.91 -4.84 -4.03
CA SER A 79 4.59 -4.40 -4.46
C SER A 79 4.64 -2.91 -4.86
N LEU A 80 4.17 -2.61 -6.08
CA LEU A 80 4.44 -1.35 -6.76
C LEU A 80 3.25 -0.39 -6.65
N TYR A 81 2.13 -0.77 -7.24
CA TYR A 81 0.94 0.05 -7.33
C TYR A 81 -0.31 -0.82 -7.49
N ARG A 82 -1.48 -0.22 -7.23
CA ARG A 82 -2.78 -0.85 -7.45
C ARG A 82 -3.42 -0.39 -8.76
N SER A 83 -4.09 -1.31 -9.45
CA SER A 83 -5.04 -0.98 -10.51
C SER A 83 -6.38 -0.64 -9.87
N ARG A 84 -7.04 0.39 -10.38
CA ARG A 84 -8.35 0.85 -9.90
C ARG A 84 -9.47 0.03 -10.53
#